data_AF-A0A4S8M1R5-F1
#
_entry.id   AF-A0A4S8M1R5-F1
#
_cell.length_a   1.000
_cell.length_b   1.000
_cell.length_c   1.000
_cell.angle_alpha   90.00
_cell.angle_beta   90.00
_cell.angle_gamma   90.00
#
_symmetry.space_group_name_H-M   'P 1'
#
loop_
_entity.id
_entity.type
_entity.pdbx_description
1 polymer ?
#
loop_
_entity_poly.entity_id
_entity_poly.type
_entity_poly.pdbx_seq_one_letter_code
_entity_poly.pdbx_strand_id
1 'polypeptide(L)'
;MRLINTTTLQVVEFLSIDVPPYAILSHTWGNEEVTFRDMMLRLTEDLAVEASTRIEQKAGFIKIQKSCEIAKRDGFEYIWNDTCCIDKESSAELSEAINSMYRHYGGSGVCYAYLVDVSRDVFLREIQDNDSGDEMAVSASLWNSRWFTRGWTLQELLAPSNVVFYDKDWLEIGTRTSLADLISVITRIPTSVLTGDQDLKSYSIAQRMSWAAERRTTRAEDIAYCLMGIFGVGMPTLYGEGAIRAFIRLQEEIIKYNDDATIFAWRATPDARNQERGLLAWSPSEFYKDGTHTSYPLQTIS
;
A
#
# COMPACT_ATOMS: atom_id res chain seq x y z
N MET A 1 10.75 -15.98 -1.66
CA MET A 1 9.47 -15.31 -1.99
C MET A 1 8.49 -16.35 -2.51
N ARG A 2 7.23 -16.34 -2.06
CA ARG A 2 6.19 -17.21 -2.63
C ARG A 2 5.34 -16.46 -3.62
N LEU A 3 4.90 -17.14 -4.68
CA LEU A 3 4.03 -16.61 -5.71
C LEU A 3 2.92 -17.62 -6.04
N ILE A 4 1.77 -17.14 -6.50
CA ILE A 4 0.66 -17.99 -6.96
C ILE A 4 0.81 -18.17 -8.47
N ASN A 5 0.86 -19.42 -8.95
CA ASN A 5 0.80 -19.69 -10.38
C ASN A 5 -0.60 -19.37 -10.92
N THR A 6 -0.69 -18.54 -11.96
CA THR A 6 -1.95 -18.02 -12.49
C THR A 6 -2.83 -19.07 -13.17
N THR A 7 -2.25 -20.23 -13.52
CA THR A 7 -2.99 -21.34 -14.15
C THR A 7 -3.42 -22.39 -13.14
N THR A 8 -2.53 -22.82 -12.25
CA THR A 8 -2.82 -23.90 -11.29
C THR A 8 -3.38 -23.40 -9.96
N LEU A 9 -3.27 -22.10 -9.68
CA LEU A 9 -3.60 -21.47 -8.40
C LEU A 9 -2.82 -22.08 -7.22
N GLN A 10 -1.66 -22.67 -7.50
CA GLN A 10 -0.77 -23.22 -6.49
C GLN A 10 0.22 -22.16 -6.03
N VAL A 11 0.55 -22.18 -4.74
CA VAL A 11 1.61 -21.34 -4.18
C VAL A 11 2.95 -22.04 -4.43
N VAL A 12 3.87 -21.36 -5.10
CA VAL A 12 5.21 -21.83 -5.45
C VAL A 12 6.24 -20.95 -4.76
N GLU A 13 7.27 -21.57 -4.18
CA GLU A 13 8.36 -20.87 -3.51
C GLU A 13 9.56 -20.69 -4.42
N PHE A 14 10.09 -19.47 -4.44
CA PHE A 14 11.28 -19.07 -5.19
C PHE A 14 12.33 -18.52 -4.23
N LEU A 15 13.60 -18.83 -4.51
CA LEU A 15 14.74 -18.19 -3.86
C LEU A 15 14.82 -16.73 -4.29
N SER A 16 15.31 -15.85 -3.42
CA SER A 16 15.33 -14.40 -3.65
C SER A 16 16.13 -13.95 -4.89
N ILE A 17 17.01 -14.81 -5.41
CA ILE A 17 17.82 -14.56 -6.61
C ILE A 17 17.13 -14.98 -7.92
N ASP A 18 16.11 -15.84 -7.84
CA ASP A 18 15.47 -16.50 -8.97
C ASP A 18 13.96 -16.24 -9.02
N VAL A 19 13.55 -15.02 -8.66
CA VAL A 19 12.13 -14.62 -8.69
C VAL A 19 11.74 -14.28 -10.14
N PRO A 20 10.80 -15.02 -10.76
CA PRO A 20 10.35 -14.74 -12.13
C PRO A 20 9.54 -13.44 -12.18
N PRO A 21 9.33 -12.81 -13.35
CA PRO A 21 8.39 -11.70 -13.49
C PRO A 21 7.00 -12.06 -12.95
N TYR A 22 6.41 -11.17 -12.16
CA TYR A 22 5.12 -11.39 -11.51
C TYR A 22 4.26 -10.13 -11.50
N ALA A 23 2.96 -10.32 -11.49
CA ALA A 23 2.00 -9.29 -11.12
C ALA A 23 1.80 -9.28 -9.60
N ILE A 24 1.22 -8.23 -9.04
CA ILE A 24 0.88 -8.16 -7.62
C ILE A 24 -0.56 -7.69 -7.42
N LEU A 25 -1.28 -8.29 -6.47
CA LEU A 25 -2.61 -7.85 -6.07
C LEU A 25 -2.51 -6.94 -4.84
N SER A 26 -3.08 -5.74 -4.96
CA SER A 26 -3.33 -4.80 -3.87
C SER A 26 -4.82 -4.74 -3.59
N HIS A 27 -5.24 -5.01 -2.36
CA HIS A 27 -6.66 -4.97 -1.98
C HIS A 27 -6.87 -4.60 -0.52
N THR A 28 -8.09 -4.18 -0.20
CA THR A 28 -8.54 -4.08 1.19
C THR A 28 -9.07 -5.43 1.67
N TRP A 29 -8.55 -5.92 2.81
CA TRP A 29 -9.00 -7.18 3.40
C TRP A 29 -10.48 -7.09 3.82
N GLY A 30 -11.22 -8.16 3.55
CA GLY A 30 -12.60 -8.38 4.00
C GLY A 30 -12.71 -9.50 5.04
N ASN A 31 -13.94 -9.97 5.29
CA ASN A 31 -14.21 -10.99 6.32
C ASN A 31 -13.80 -12.42 5.90
N GLU A 32 -13.68 -12.69 4.60
CA GLU A 32 -13.44 -14.04 4.06
C GLU A 32 -12.16 -14.06 3.20
N GLU A 33 -11.08 -13.49 3.71
CA GLU A 33 -9.78 -13.61 3.05
C GLU A 33 -9.26 -15.06 3.11
N VAL A 34 -8.57 -15.47 2.06
CA VAL A 34 -7.87 -16.76 1.99
C VAL A 34 -6.47 -16.56 2.54
N THR A 35 -6.02 -17.46 3.40
CA THR A 35 -4.69 -17.47 3.99
C THR A 35 -3.73 -18.39 3.22
N PHE A 36 -2.42 -18.27 3.48
CA PHE A 36 -1.44 -19.26 3.00
C PHE A 36 -1.85 -20.69 3.41
N ARG A 37 -2.31 -20.88 4.65
CA ARG A 37 -2.76 -22.19 5.14
C ARG A 37 -3.96 -22.72 4.36
N ASP A 38 -4.95 -21.87 4.06
CA ASP A 38 -6.09 -22.25 3.21
C ASP A 38 -5.61 -22.72 1.83
N MET A 39 -4.67 -22.01 1.21
CA MET A 39 -4.13 -22.37 -0.11
C MET A 39 -3.43 -23.73 -0.10
N MET A 40 -2.70 -24.04 0.98
CA MET A 40 -2.05 -25.34 1.15
C MET A 40 -3.06 -26.47 1.39
N LEU A 41 -4.08 -26.24 2.23
CA LEU A 41 -5.13 -27.22 2.52
C LEU A 41 -5.96 -27.55 1.27
N ARG A 42 -6.22 -26.57 0.41
CA ARG A 42 -7.01 -26.77 -0.82
C ARG A 42 -6.43 -27.85 -1.76
N LEU A 43 -5.11 -28.09 -1.69
CA LEU A 43 -4.38 -28.98 -2.59
C LEU A 43 -4.06 -30.35 -2.00
N THR A 44 -4.34 -30.60 -0.71
CA THR A 44 -4.06 -31.90 -0.10
C THR A 44 -5.15 -32.92 -0.47
N GLU A 45 -4.74 -34.03 -1.07
CA GLU A 45 -5.63 -35.12 -1.52
C GLU A 45 -6.43 -35.77 -0.38
N ASP A 46 -5.93 -35.68 0.86
CA ASP A 46 -6.51 -36.32 2.06
C ASP A 46 -7.67 -35.55 2.71
N LEU A 47 -8.01 -34.34 2.26
CA LEU A 47 -9.13 -33.59 2.81
C LEU A 47 -10.45 -33.92 2.10
N ALA A 48 -11.51 -34.03 2.90
CA ALA A 48 -12.87 -34.10 2.41
C ALA A 48 -13.11 -32.96 1.42
N VAL A 49 -13.55 -33.29 0.20
CA VAL A 49 -13.94 -32.36 -0.89
C VAL A 49 -14.66 -31.10 -0.37
N GLU A 50 -15.47 -31.25 0.68
CA GLU A 50 -16.15 -30.15 1.37
C GLU A 50 -15.25 -29.01 1.86
N ALA A 51 -14.05 -29.28 2.39
CA ALA A 51 -13.16 -28.25 2.91
C ALA A 51 -12.58 -27.39 1.77
N SER A 52 -12.18 -28.02 0.66
CA SER A 52 -11.75 -27.34 -0.54
C SER A 52 -12.88 -26.48 -1.13
N THR A 53 -14.08 -27.04 -1.28
CA THR A 53 -15.27 -26.32 -1.75
C THR A 53 -15.58 -25.08 -0.89
N ARG A 54 -15.47 -25.18 0.44
CA ARG A 54 -15.68 -24.03 1.33
C ARG A 54 -14.64 -22.92 1.13
N ILE A 55 -13.37 -23.28 0.89
CA ILE A 55 -12.32 -22.29 0.61
C ILE A 55 -12.58 -21.60 -0.72
N GLU A 56 -12.98 -22.35 -1.75
CA GLU A 56 -13.23 -21.80 -3.08
C GLU A 56 -14.45 -20.87 -3.14
N GLN A 57 -15.37 -20.98 -2.17
CA GLN A 57 -16.51 -20.08 -2.01
C GLN A 57 -16.17 -18.76 -1.29
N LYS A 58 -15.01 -18.66 -0.62
CA LYS A 58 -14.61 -17.45 0.10
C LYS A 58 -14.45 -16.28 -0.87
N ALA A 59 -14.92 -15.09 -0.48
CA ALA A 59 -14.73 -13.88 -1.29
C ALA A 59 -13.25 -13.59 -1.61
N GLY A 60 -12.32 -13.89 -0.69
CA GLY A 60 -10.89 -13.77 -0.91
C GLY A 60 -10.35 -14.71 -2.00
N PHE A 61 -10.94 -15.91 -2.16
CA PHE A 61 -10.55 -16.84 -3.21
C PHE A 61 -10.95 -16.32 -4.59
N ILE A 62 -12.15 -15.77 -4.70
CA ILE A 62 -12.63 -15.13 -5.93
C ILE A 62 -11.68 -14.00 -6.35
N LYS A 63 -11.17 -13.19 -5.39
CA LYS A 63 -10.17 -12.16 -5.70
C LYS A 63 -8.89 -12.74 -6.29
N ILE A 64 -8.42 -13.88 -5.76
CA ILE A 64 -7.23 -14.56 -6.27
C ILE A 64 -7.48 -15.09 -7.68
N GLN A 65 -8.61 -15.75 -7.91
CA GLN A 65 -8.97 -16.28 -9.23
C GLN A 65 -9.03 -15.16 -10.27
N LYS A 66 -9.76 -14.08 -9.98
CA LYS A 66 -9.93 -12.95 -10.90
C LYS A 66 -8.61 -12.23 -11.18
N SER A 67 -7.79 -12.00 -10.15
CA SER A 67 -6.47 -11.40 -10.34
C SER A 67 -5.51 -12.32 -11.11
N CYS A 68 -5.59 -13.65 -10.95
CA CYS A 68 -4.86 -14.61 -11.77
C CYS A 68 -5.31 -14.61 -13.24
N GLU A 69 -6.62 -14.51 -13.50
CA GLU A 69 -7.18 -14.40 -14.86
C GLU A 69 -6.63 -13.16 -15.58
N ILE A 70 -6.62 -12.01 -14.90
CA ILE A 70 -6.07 -10.75 -15.44
C ILE A 70 -4.56 -10.86 -15.64
N ALA A 71 -3.82 -11.32 -14.62
CA ALA A 71 -2.37 -11.53 -14.70
C ALA A 71 -1.98 -12.39 -15.91
N LYS A 72 -2.68 -13.52 -16.09
CA LYS A 72 -2.46 -14.44 -17.20
C LYS A 72 -2.72 -13.79 -18.56
N ARG A 73 -3.78 -13.00 -18.68
CA ARG A 73 -4.10 -12.25 -19.91
C ARG A 73 -3.02 -11.23 -20.24
N ASP A 74 -2.45 -10.59 -19.21
CA ASP A 74 -1.40 -9.58 -19.35
C ASP A 74 0.01 -10.20 -19.48
N GLY A 75 0.10 -11.54 -19.50
CA GLY A 75 1.35 -12.28 -19.78
C GLY A 75 2.15 -12.68 -18.54
N PHE A 76 1.61 -12.53 -17.34
CA PHE A 76 2.25 -12.95 -16.10
C PHE A 76 1.85 -14.39 -15.71
N GLU A 77 2.85 -15.25 -15.56
CA GLU A 77 2.64 -16.62 -15.06
C GLU A 77 2.38 -16.66 -13.55
N TYR A 78 2.82 -15.62 -12.83
CA TYR A 78 2.78 -15.58 -11.38
C TYR A 78 2.17 -14.29 -10.86
N ILE A 79 1.45 -14.39 -9.74
CA ILE A 79 0.94 -13.23 -8.99
C ILE A 79 1.30 -13.34 -7.50
N TRP A 80 1.64 -12.21 -6.89
CA TRP A 80 1.82 -12.11 -5.45
C TRP A 80 0.57 -11.54 -4.75
N ASN A 81 0.23 -12.07 -3.59
CA ASN A 81 -0.85 -11.58 -2.72
C ASN A 81 -0.43 -11.75 -1.25
N ASP A 82 -0.50 -10.68 -0.45
CA ASP A 82 -0.07 -10.65 0.95
C ASP A 82 -0.85 -11.60 1.87
N THR A 83 -2.08 -11.98 1.52
CA THR A 83 -2.89 -12.94 2.29
C THR A 83 -2.45 -14.38 2.10
N CYS A 84 -1.92 -14.70 0.92
CA CYS A 84 -1.63 -16.08 0.51
C CYS A 84 -0.15 -16.38 0.35
N CYS A 85 0.69 -15.38 0.10
CA CYS A 85 2.11 -15.55 -0.15
C CYS A 85 2.97 -15.34 1.10
N ILE A 86 2.37 -14.91 2.21
CA ILE A 86 3.01 -14.74 3.51
C ILE A 86 2.36 -15.69 4.50
N ASP A 87 3.16 -16.51 5.17
CA ASP A 87 2.73 -17.25 6.34
C ASP A 87 2.71 -16.32 7.55
N LYS A 88 1.51 -15.88 7.91
CA LYS A 88 1.29 -14.96 9.03
C LYS A 88 1.35 -15.65 10.40
N GLU A 89 1.38 -16.98 10.44
CA GLU A 89 1.58 -17.75 11.67
C GLU A 89 3.07 -17.81 12.05
N SER A 90 3.97 -17.65 11.08
CA SER A 90 5.41 -17.52 11.29
C SER A 90 5.77 -16.06 11.59
N SER A 91 6.09 -15.75 12.86
CA SER A 91 6.48 -14.40 13.27
C SER A 91 7.76 -13.90 12.59
N ALA A 92 8.70 -14.80 12.32
CA ALA A 92 9.93 -14.51 11.60
C ALA A 92 9.63 -14.09 10.15
N GLU A 93 8.79 -14.86 9.46
CA GLU A 93 8.41 -14.56 8.09
C GLU A 93 7.55 -13.30 7.99
N LEU A 94 6.61 -13.10 8.91
CA LEU A 94 5.81 -11.88 8.95
C LEU A 94 6.69 -10.63 9.09
N SER A 95 7.70 -10.68 9.97
CA SER A 95 8.67 -9.58 10.16
C SER A 95 9.50 -9.34 8.89
N GLU A 96 10.00 -10.41 8.25
CA GLU A 96 10.74 -10.32 6.99
C GLU A 96 9.89 -9.74 5.87
N ALA A 97 8.65 -10.20 5.75
CA ALA A 97 7.70 -9.75 4.75
C ALA A 97 7.38 -8.27 4.93
N ILE A 98 7.09 -7.81 6.15
CA ILE A 98 6.86 -6.40 6.47
C ILE A 98 8.04 -5.52 6.04
N ASN A 99 9.28 -5.95 6.31
CA ASN A 99 10.48 -5.23 5.89
C ASN A 99 10.74 -5.29 4.37
N SER A 100 10.10 -6.23 3.66
CA SER A 100 10.26 -6.44 2.22
C SER A 100 9.06 -6.01 1.38
N MET A 101 7.96 -5.55 1.99
CA MET A 101 6.71 -5.17 1.30
C MET A 101 6.97 -4.19 0.15
N TYR A 102 7.66 -3.08 0.43
CA TYR A 102 7.99 -2.09 -0.60
C TYR A 102 8.73 -2.70 -1.79
N ARG A 103 9.65 -3.63 -1.51
CA ARG A 103 10.44 -4.31 -2.55
C ARG A 103 9.59 -5.29 -3.35
N HIS A 104 8.66 -6.01 -2.72
CA HIS A 104 7.72 -6.87 -3.42
C HIS A 104 6.80 -6.07 -4.35
N TYR A 105 6.30 -4.92 -3.90
CA TYR A 105 5.51 -4.04 -4.76
C TYR A 105 6.35 -3.40 -5.88
N GLY A 106 7.53 -2.88 -5.56
CA GLY A 106 8.41 -2.25 -6.55
C GLY A 106 9.04 -3.22 -7.55
N GLY A 107 9.17 -4.50 -7.21
CA GLY A 107 9.68 -5.54 -8.10
C GLY A 107 8.62 -6.18 -9.01
N SER A 108 7.34 -5.85 -8.80
CA SER A 108 6.25 -6.35 -9.65
C SER A 108 6.23 -5.67 -11.02
N GLY A 109 5.81 -6.40 -12.05
CA GLY A 109 5.62 -5.81 -13.38
C GLY A 109 4.34 -4.98 -13.49
N VAL A 110 3.33 -5.30 -12.69
CA VAL A 110 2.07 -4.56 -12.58
C VAL A 110 1.42 -4.82 -11.21
N CYS A 111 0.86 -3.77 -10.62
CA CYS A 111 0.03 -3.85 -9.43
C CYS A 111 -1.45 -3.67 -9.81
N TYR A 112 -2.26 -4.69 -9.52
CA TYR A 112 -3.71 -4.62 -9.67
C TYR A 112 -4.32 -4.14 -8.35
N ALA A 113 -4.77 -2.89 -8.31
CA ALA A 113 -5.44 -2.29 -7.16
C ALA A 113 -6.95 -2.55 -7.26
N TYR A 114 -7.44 -3.51 -6.47
CA TYR A 114 -8.85 -3.89 -6.43
C TYR A 114 -9.64 -3.05 -5.41
N LEU A 115 -10.57 -2.24 -5.92
CA LEU A 115 -11.42 -1.33 -5.16
C LEU A 115 -12.81 -1.94 -4.97
N VAL A 116 -12.94 -2.76 -3.91
CA VAL A 116 -14.17 -3.52 -3.60
C VAL A 116 -15.42 -2.64 -3.37
N ASP A 117 -15.23 -1.36 -3.07
CA ASP A 117 -16.27 -0.38 -2.75
C ASP A 117 -16.52 0.65 -3.86
N VAL A 118 -15.88 0.50 -5.02
CA VAL A 118 -16.07 1.37 -6.18
C VAL A 118 -16.83 0.63 -7.28
N SER A 119 -17.70 1.35 -7.99
CA SER A 119 -18.36 0.89 -9.21
C SER A 119 -17.96 1.80 -10.36
N ARG A 120 -17.43 1.21 -11.44
CA ARG A 120 -16.97 1.94 -12.62
C ARG A 120 -18.08 2.76 -13.26
N ASP A 121 -19.30 2.25 -13.32
CA ASP A 121 -20.43 2.99 -13.90
C ASP A 121 -20.78 4.25 -13.10
N VAL A 122 -20.65 4.19 -11.78
CA VAL A 122 -20.84 5.37 -10.91
C VAL A 122 -19.70 6.36 -11.12
N PHE A 123 -18.45 5.87 -11.08
CA PHE A 123 -17.26 6.67 -11.35
C PHE A 123 -17.35 7.41 -12.69
N LEU A 124 -17.73 6.71 -13.77
CA LEU A 124 -17.85 7.29 -15.10
C LEU A 124 -18.93 8.38 -15.20
N ARG A 125 -20.05 8.22 -14.49
CA ARG A 125 -21.09 9.27 -14.42
C ARG A 125 -20.59 10.48 -13.65
N GLU A 126 -19.95 10.26 -12.51
CA GLU A 126 -19.37 11.35 -11.69
C GLU A 126 -18.40 12.19 -12.52
N ILE A 127 -17.46 11.58 -13.26
CA ILE A 127 -16.52 12.34 -14.08
C ILE A 127 -17.15 13.00 -15.32
N GLN A 128 -18.26 12.46 -15.85
CA GLN A 128 -18.98 13.04 -16.99
C GLN A 128 -19.80 14.27 -16.59
N ASP A 129 -20.47 14.23 -15.44
CA ASP A 129 -21.29 15.33 -14.93
C ASP A 129 -20.43 16.53 -14.48
N ASN A 130 -19.13 16.29 -14.22
CA ASN A 130 -18.15 17.29 -13.77
C ASN A 130 -17.60 18.19 -14.90
N ASP A 131 -17.96 17.94 -16.17
CA ASP A 131 -17.64 18.83 -17.31
C ASP A 131 -18.42 20.17 -17.26
N SER A 132 -19.20 20.40 -16.20
CA SER A 132 -20.01 21.60 -15.95
C SER A 132 -19.26 22.79 -15.33
N GLY A 133 -17.92 22.73 -15.24
CA GLY A 133 -17.07 23.88 -14.90
C GLY A 133 -16.69 24.02 -13.43
N ASP A 134 -16.92 22.99 -12.61
CA ASP A 134 -16.47 22.95 -11.22
C ASP A 134 -15.16 22.15 -11.13
N GLU A 135 -14.01 22.85 -11.17
CA GLU A 135 -12.65 22.25 -11.12
C GLU A 135 -12.42 21.35 -9.88
N MET A 136 -13.31 21.40 -8.89
CA MET A 136 -13.19 20.69 -7.61
C MET A 136 -14.06 19.44 -7.50
N ALA A 137 -14.85 19.10 -8.53
CA ALA A 137 -15.71 17.94 -8.45
C ALA A 137 -14.87 16.65 -8.56
N VAL A 138 -14.41 16.15 -7.42
CA VAL A 138 -13.72 14.87 -7.31
C VAL A 138 -14.76 13.75 -7.40
N SER A 139 -14.41 12.65 -8.07
CA SER A 139 -15.22 11.43 -7.99
C SER A 139 -15.42 11.03 -6.53
N ALA A 140 -16.65 11.17 -6.04
CA ALA A 140 -17.01 10.85 -4.67
C ALA A 140 -16.83 9.36 -4.38
N SER A 141 -17.09 8.50 -5.37
CA SER A 141 -16.85 7.06 -5.25
C SER A 141 -15.36 6.73 -5.03
N LEU A 142 -14.46 7.38 -5.78
CA LEU A 142 -13.02 7.16 -5.63
C LEU A 142 -12.49 7.77 -4.33
N TRP A 143 -12.91 8.99 -3.99
CA TRP A 143 -12.52 9.69 -2.75
C TRP A 143 -12.89 8.89 -1.49
N ASN A 144 -14.08 8.29 -1.46
CA ASN A 144 -14.57 7.55 -0.30
C ASN A 144 -14.09 6.09 -0.25
N SER A 145 -13.33 5.62 -1.25
CA SER A 145 -12.84 4.25 -1.25
C SER A 145 -11.90 4.01 -0.07
N ARG A 146 -12.13 2.91 0.65
CA ARG A 146 -11.28 2.46 1.77
C ARG A 146 -9.84 2.23 1.33
N TRP A 147 -9.59 1.96 0.05
CA TRP A 147 -8.24 1.74 -0.45
C TRP A 147 -7.35 2.97 -0.26
N PHE A 148 -7.84 4.19 -0.52
CA PHE A 148 -7.05 5.42 -0.34
C PHE A 148 -6.83 5.81 1.12
N THR A 149 -7.61 5.25 2.04
CA THR A 149 -7.50 5.54 3.48
C THR A 149 -6.68 4.50 4.24
N ARG A 150 -6.30 3.37 3.65
CA ARG A 150 -5.46 2.36 4.33
C ARG A 150 -3.99 2.81 4.37
N GLY A 151 -3.29 2.52 5.45
CA GLY A 151 -1.85 2.84 5.58
C GLY A 151 -0.98 2.12 4.55
N TRP A 152 -1.11 0.79 4.47
CA TRP A 152 -0.29 -0.06 3.60
C TRP A 152 -0.41 0.29 2.12
N THR A 153 -1.61 0.65 1.63
CA THR A 153 -1.85 0.99 0.23
C THR A 153 -1.06 2.21 -0.25
N LEU A 154 -0.45 3.00 0.65
CA LEU A 154 0.47 4.06 0.26
C LEU A 154 1.72 3.49 -0.43
N GLN A 155 2.31 2.43 0.13
CA GLN A 155 3.43 1.75 -0.52
C GLN A 155 2.97 1.04 -1.79
N GLU A 156 1.75 0.49 -1.79
CA GLU A 156 1.19 -0.23 -2.93
C GLU A 156 0.87 0.71 -4.10
N LEU A 157 0.61 1.99 -3.81
CA LEU A 157 0.45 3.06 -4.80
C LEU A 157 1.80 3.54 -5.35
N LEU A 158 2.80 3.68 -4.48
CA LEU A 158 4.04 4.40 -4.79
C LEU A 158 5.19 3.51 -5.25
N ALA A 159 5.29 2.27 -4.77
CA ALA A 159 6.41 1.39 -5.06
C ALA A 159 6.35 0.79 -6.49
N PRO A 160 5.21 0.28 -6.98
CA PRO A 160 5.14 -0.28 -8.32
C PRO A 160 5.34 0.79 -9.40
N SER A 161 5.97 0.40 -10.51
CA SER A 161 6.10 1.26 -11.70
C SER A 161 4.78 1.42 -12.44
N ASN A 162 3.93 0.38 -12.41
CA ASN A 162 2.62 0.36 -13.05
C ASN A 162 1.55 -0.08 -12.05
N VAL A 163 0.48 0.71 -11.91
CA VAL A 163 -0.68 0.40 -11.06
C VAL A 163 -1.94 0.58 -11.90
N VAL A 164 -2.76 -0.46 -11.94
CA VAL A 164 -4.05 -0.49 -12.65
C VAL A 164 -5.16 -0.68 -11.62
N PHE A 165 -6.15 0.21 -11.63
CA PHE A 165 -7.28 0.19 -10.73
C PHE A 165 -8.44 -0.59 -11.33
N TYR A 166 -8.99 -1.54 -10.56
CA TYR A 166 -10.17 -2.31 -10.90
C TYR A 166 -11.28 -2.03 -9.89
N ASP A 167 -12.51 -1.94 -10.38
CA ASP A 167 -13.70 -1.79 -9.53
C ASP A 167 -14.12 -3.13 -8.91
N LYS A 168 -15.21 -3.13 -8.15
CA LYS A 168 -15.78 -4.33 -7.49
C LYS A 168 -16.16 -5.47 -8.45
N ASP A 169 -16.37 -5.17 -9.72
CA ASP A 169 -16.78 -6.10 -10.77
C ASP A 169 -15.60 -6.50 -11.68
N TRP A 170 -14.36 -6.14 -11.28
CA TRP A 170 -13.12 -6.36 -12.03
C TRP A 170 -13.09 -5.65 -13.39
N LEU A 171 -13.80 -4.53 -13.50
CA LEU A 171 -13.72 -3.63 -14.65
C LEU A 171 -12.64 -2.57 -14.39
N GLU A 172 -11.81 -2.34 -15.41
CA GLU A 172 -10.73 -1.37 -15.33
C GLU A 172 -11.28 0.06 -15.21
N ILE A 173 -10.88 0.76 -14.16
CA ILE A 173 -11.19 2.18 -13.95
C ILE A 173 -10.15 3.05 -14.67
N GLY A 174 -8.88 2.69 -14.55
CA GLY A 174 -7.75 3.39 -15.17
C GLY A 174 -6.43 3.05 -14.49
N THR A 175 -5.36 3.74 -14.89
CA THR A 175 -4.01 3.58 -14.33
C THR A 175 -3.68 4.71 -13.35
N ARG A 176 -2.66 4.52 -12.50
CA ARG A 176 -2.13 5.60 -11.64
C ARG A 176 -1.74 6.84 -12.45
N THR A 177 -1.15 6.65 -13.62
CA THR A 177 -0.76 7.75 -14.51
C THR A 177 -1.97 8.44 -15.12
N SER A 178 -2.95 7.69 -15.64
CA SER A 178 -4.14 8.28 -16.26
C SER A 178 -5.09 8.95 -15.25
N LEU A 179 -5.01 8.57 -13.98
CA LEU A 179 -5.82 9.12 -12.88
C LEU A 179 -4.99 10.05 -11.96
N ALA A 180 -3.81 10.50 -12.40
CA ALA A 180 -2.86 11.20 -11.54
C ALA A 180 -3.45 12.46 -10.89
N ASP A 181 -4.21 13.27 -11.63
CA ASP A 181 -4.84 14.48 -11.09
C ASP A 181 -5.86 14.15 -9.98
N LEU A 182 -6.75 13.19 -10.23
CA LEU A 182 -7.74 12.73 -9.25
C LEU A 182 -7.07 12.14 -8.01
N ILE A 183 -6.07 11.29 -8.19
CA ILE A 183 -5.32 10.67 -7.08
C ILE A 183 -4.55 11.73 -6.31
N SER A 184 -3.97 12.73 -6.99
CA SER A 184 -3.27 13.84 -6.34
C SER A 184 -4.20 14.64 -5.43
N VAL A 185 -5.44 14.90 -5.86
CA VAL A 185 -6.43 15.58 -5.00
C VAL A 185 -6.79 14.73 -3.78
N ILE A 186 -7.01 13.42 -3.96
CA ILE A 186 -7.38 12.50 -2.87
C ILE A 186 -6.24 12.33 -1.86
N THR A 187 -5.00 12.19 -2.34
CA THR A 187 -3.87 11.74 -1.52
C THR A 187 -2.89 12.84 -1.14
N ARG A 188 -2.99 14.02 -1.78
CA ARG A 188 -2.04 15.13 -1.71
C ARG A 188 -0.62 14.76 -2.20
N ILE A 189 -0.50 13.64 -2.92
CA ILE A 189 0.74 13.23 -3.57
C ILE A 189 0.83 13.97 -4.91
N PRO A 190 1.91 14.71 -5.19
CA PRO A 190 2.06 15.44 -6.43
C PRO A 190 1.92 14.56 -7.67
N THR A 191 1.31 15.10 -8.72
CA THR A 191 1.12 14.40 -10.00
C THR A 191 2.44 13.95 -10.62
N SER A 192 3.52 14.69 -10.45
CA SER A 192 4.88 14.31 -10.89
C SER A 192 5.40 13.02 -10.24
N VAL A 193 4.98 12.72 -9.00
CA VAL A 193 5.29 11.43 -8.34
C VAL A 193 4.44 10.31 -8.92
N LEU A 194 3.15 10.58 -9.15
CA LEU A 194 2.18 9.59 -9.63
C LEU A 194 2.42 9.18 -11.09
N THR A 195 2.89 10.10 -11.91
CA THR A 195 3.28 9.88 -13.32
C THR A 195 4.67 9.25 -13.45
N GLY A 196 5.52 9.37 -12.43
CA GLY A 196 6.90 8.89 -12.42
C GLY A 196 7.92 9.90 -12.94
N ASP A 197 7.52 11.15 -13.17
CA ASP A 197 8.41 12.24 -13.61
C ASP A 197 9.44 12.64 -12.54
N GLN A 198 9.10 12.47 -11.26
CA GLN A 198 10.00 12.78 -10.14
C GLN A 198 10.11 11.62 -9.14
N ASP A 199 11.34 11.36 -8.69
CA ASP A 199 11.62 10.36 -7.66
C ASP A 199 11.12 10.82 -6.29
N LEU A 200 10.56 9.89 -5.51
CA LEU A 200 10.06 10.12 -4.14
C LEU A 200 11.10 10.78 -3.23
N LYS A 201 12.39 10.47 -3.39
CA LYS A 201 13.50 11.02 -2.59
C LYS A 201 13.78 12.49 -2.87
N SER A 202 13.23 13.05 -3.95
CA SER A 202 13.30 14.50 -4.20
C SER A 202 12.38 15.32 -3.27
N TYR A 203 11.48 14.65 -2.55
CA TYR A 203 10.57 15.28 -1.58
C TYR A 203 11.08 15.14 -0.15
N SER A 204 10.84 16.20 0.63
CA SER A 204 11.27 16.29 2.01
C SER A 204 10.63 15.21 2.88
N ILE A 205 11.23 14.94 4.05
CA ILE A 205 10.66 14.01 5.02
C ILE A 205 9.25 14.45 5.42
N ALA A 206 9.04 15.74 5.72
CA ALA A 206 7.72 16.25 6.08
C ALA A 206 6.68 16.03 4.97
N GLN A 207 7.05 16.28 3.71
CA GLN A 207 6.15 16.05 2.58
C GLN A 207 5.75 14.58 2.47
N ARG A 208 6.72 13.67 2.52
CA ARG A 208 6.45 12.22 2.48
C ARG A 208 5.62 11.74 3.67
N MET A 209 5.86 12.28 4.88
CA MET A 209 5.04 11.98 6.06
C MET A 209 3.60 12.47 5.88
N SER A 210 3.39 13.64 5.26
CA SER A 210 2.08 14.24 5.06
C SER A 210 1.13 13.38 4.21
N TRP A 211 1.67 12.58 3.28
CA TRP A 211 0.90 11.65 2.43
C TRP A 211 0.28 10.49 3.21
N ALA A 212 0.75 10.26 4.44
CA ALA A 212 0.21 9.27 5.36
C ALA A 212 -0.71 9.88 6.43
N ALA A 213 -0.84 11.21 6.49
CA ALA A 213 -1.47 11.93 7.60
C ALA A 213 -2.95 11.58 7.84
N GLU A 214 -3.67 11.19 6.79
CA GLU A 214 -5.10 10.82 6.87
C GLU A 214 -5.34 9.30 6.77
N ARG A 215 -4.26 8.52 6.63
CA ARG A 215 -4.35 7.08 6.48
C ARG A 215 -4.53 6.40 7.84
N ARG A 216 -5.18 5.25 7.82
CA ARG A 216 -5.55 4.45 8.99
C ARG A 216 -5.04 3.03 8.86
N THR A 217 -4.69 2.44 9.99
CA THR A 217 -4.23 1.05 10.08
C THR A 217 -5.08 0.26 11.06
N THR A 218 -5.18 -1.05 10.83
CA THR A 218 -5.91 -1.96 11.73
C THR A 218 -5.11 -2.23 13.00
N ARG A 219 -3.81 -2.51 12.85
CA ARG A 219 -2.87 -2.55 13.98
C ARG A 219 -2.30 -1.17 14.20
N ALA A 220 -2.21 -0.75 15.46
CA ALA A 220 -1.81 0.61 15.81
C ALA A 220 -0.39 0.91 15.32
N GLU A 221 0.53 -0.04 15.46
CA GLU A 221 1.95 0.09 15.09
C GLU A 221 2.18 0.13 13.57
N ASP A 222 1.25 -0.41 12.78
CA ASP A 222 1.37 -0.40 11.32
C ASP A 222 1.38 1.02 10.75
N ILE A 223 0.91 2.04 11.49
CA ILE A 223 1.04 3.46 11.07
C ILE A 223 2.50 3.87 10.85
N ALA A 224 3.44 3.19 11.52
CA ALA A 224 4.87 3.36 11.34
C ALA A 224 5.45 2.33 10.36
N TYR A 225 5.09 1.05 10.50
CA TYR A 225 5.65 -0.01 9.66
C TYR A 225 5.29 0.16 8.18
N CYS A 226 4.09 0.70 7.89
CA CYS A 226 3.67 0.98 6.52
C CYS A 226 4.38 2.18 5.88
N LEU A 227 5.34 2.82 6.55
CA LEU A 227 6.14 3.92 5.99
C LEU A 227 7.62 3.55 5.78
N MET A 228 8.09 2.42 6.32
CA MET A 228 9.49 2.00 6.24
C MET A 228 10.03 2.02 4.81
N GLY A 229 9.27 1.46 3.87
CA GLY A 229 9.61 1.43 2.45
C GLY A 229 9.75 2.80 1.80
N ILE A 230 8.88 3.74 2.15
CA ILE A 230 8.85 5.12 1.61
C ILE A 230 10.10 5.89 2.03
N PHE A 231 10.61 5.59 3.23
CA PHE A 231 11.81 6.21 3.76
C PHE A 231 13.09 5.39 3.55
N GLY A 232 12.97 4.17 2.99
CA GLY A 232 14.11 3.29 2.75
C GLY A 232 14.81 2.83 4.03
N VAL A 233 14.06 2.70 5.12
CA VAL A 233 14.56 2.23 6.43
C VAL A 233 13.98 0.86 6.75
N GLY A 234 14.60 0.14 7.69
CA GLY A 234 14.07 -1.11 8.24
C GLY A 234 14.20 -1.11 9.75
N MET A 235 13.21 -1.68 10.44
CA MET A 235 13.28 -1.89 11.88
C MET A 235 12.50 -3.14 12.32
N PRO A 236 12.86 -3.72 13.48
CA PRO A 236 12.11 -4.83 14.05
C PRO A 236 10.64 -4.47 14.30
N THR A 237 9.72 -5.33 13.84
CA THR A 237 8.29 -5.19 14.11
C THR A 237 7.95 -5.73 15.50
N LEU A 238 7.53 -4.84 16.40
CA LEU A 238 7.17 -5.14 17.78
C LEU A 238 5.68 -4.82 18.02
N TYR A 239 4.80 -5.78 17.74
CA TYR A 239 3.38 -5.60 18.04
C TYR A 239 3.13 -5.63 19.56
N GLY A 240 2.38 -4.64 20.06
CA GLY A 240 2.16 -4.39 21.48
C GLY A 240 2.96 -3.22 22.04
N GLU A 241 3.87 -2.62 21.26
CA GLU A 241 4.62 -1.42 21.70
C GLU A 241 3.80 -0.13 21.61
N GLY A 242 2.69 -0.15 20.86
CA GLY A 242 1.82 1.00 20.64
C GLY A 242 2.28 1.93 19.51
N ALA A 243 1.31 2.59 18.87
CA ALA A 243 1.53 3.44 17.68
C ALA A 243 2.59 4.53 17.89
N ILE A 244 2.52 5.25 19.02
CA ILE A 244 3.42 6.38 19.30
C ILE A 244 4.87 5.90 19.36
N ARG A 245 5.13 4.80 20.07
CA ARG A 245 6.49 4.26 20.21
C ARG A 245 7.02 3.72 18.90
N ALA A 246 6.20 3.00 18.14
CA ALA A 246 6.56 2.53 16.80
C ALA A 246 6.90 3.71 15.87
N PHE A 247 6.12 4.80 15.91
CA PHE A 247 6.34 5.98 15.07
C PHE A 247 7.55 6.83 15.49
N ILE A 248 7.87 6.87 16.79
CA ILE A 248 9.14 7.44 17.28
C ILE A 248 10.32 6.64 16.73
N ARG A 249 10.29 5.30 16.82
CA ARG A 249 11.36 4.45 16.30
C ARG A 249 11.55 4.60 14.80
N LEU A 250 10.47 4.75 14.04
CA LEU A 250 10.55 5.06 12.61
C LEU A 250 11.37 6.33 12.37
N GLN A 251 11.06 7.42 13.08
CA GLN A 251 11.79 8.68 12.95
C GLN A 251 13.26 8.54 13.37
N GLU A 252 13.54 7.79 14.44
CA GLU A 252 14.91 7.49 14.87
C GLU A 252 15.69 6.76 13.78
N GLU A 253 15.10 5.77 13.10
CA GLU A 253 15.76 5.09 11.98
C GLU A 253 15.98 6.02 10.78
N ILE A 254 15.06 6.94 10.50
CA ILE A 254 15.22 7.91 9.41
C ILE A 254 16.39 8.86 9.69
N ILE A 255 16.49 9.37 10.92
CA ILE A 255 17.55 10.34 11.32
C ILE A 255 18.95 9.75 11.20
N LYS A 256 19.11 8.42 11.39
CA LYS A 256 20.43 7.77 11.27
C LYS A 256 21.07 7.94 9.90
N TYR A 257 20.27 8.13 8.85
CA TYR A 257 20.72 8.09 7.46
C TYR A 257 20.28 9.31 6.64
N ASN A 258 19.62 10.30 7.26
CA ASN A 258 19.09 11.47 6.56
C ASN A 258 19.23 12.74 7.41
N ASP A 259 19.74 13.80 6.80
CA ASP A 259 20.00 15.11 7.41
C ASP A 259 18.90 16.16 7.13
N ASP A 260 17.79 15.75 6.51
CA ASP A 260 16.62 16.60 6.24
C ASP A 260 15.93 17.01 7.55
N ALA A 261 16.19 18.25 7.96
CA ALA A 261 15.63 18.86 9.17
C ALA A 261 14.09 18.97 9.17
N THR A 262 13.42 18.77 8.03
CA THR A 262 11.94 18.77 7.97
C THR A 262 11.32 17.61 8.74
N ILE A 263 12.08 16.60 9.19
CA ILE A 263 11.59 15.62 10.16
C ILE A 263 11.06 16.26 11.46
N PHE A 264 11.52 17.46 11.81
CA PHE A 264 11.05 18.24 12.95
C PHE A 264 9.98 19.28 12.59
N ALA A 265 9.60 19.39 11.31
CA ALA A 265 8.55 20.28 10.83
C ALA A 265 7.18 19.59 10.95
N TRP A 266 6.75 19.36 12.19
CA TRP A 266 5.44 18.83 12.54
C TRP A 266 4.75 19.74 13.56
N ARG A 267 3.43 19.62 13.68
CA ARG A 267 2.64 20.34 14.67
C ARG A 267 1.74 19.40 15.47
N ALA A 268 1.85 19.49 16.80
CA ALA A 268 1.01 18.74 17.71
C ALA A 268 -0.49 18.93 17.40
N THR A 269 -1.22 17.81 17.36
CA THR A 269 -2.69 17.83 17.25
C THR A 269 -3.29 18.58 18.45
N PRO A 270 -4.47 19.22 18.31
CA PRO A 270 -5.08 20.00 19.39
C PRO A 270 -5.15 19.28 20.73
N ASP A 271 -5.46 17.98 20.71
CA ASP A 271 -5.61 17.13 21.91
C ASP A 271 -4.27 16.80 22.59
N ALA A 272 -3.16 16.91 21.87
CA ALA A 272 -1.82 16.59 22.35
C ALA A 272 -0.99 17.84 22.77
N ARG A 273 -1.50 19.06 22.59
CA ARG A 273 -0.73 20.30 22.83
C ARG A 273 -0.30 20.53 24.27
N ASN A 274 -1.03 19.97 25.23
CA ASN A 274 -0.80 20.17 26.66
C ASN A 274 -0.04 19.01 27.32
N GLN A 275 0.47 18.05 26.53
CA GLN A 275 1.20 16.89 27.04
C GLN A 275 2.71 17.15 26.91
N GLU A 276 3.46 16.86 27.97
CA GLU A 276 4.93 16.83 27.89
C GLU A 276 5.36 15.78 26.86
N ARG A 277 6.21 16.18 25.91
CA ARG A 277 6.62 15.33 24.79
C ARG A 277 8.05 15.63 24.37
N GLY A 278 8.66 14.65 23.71
CA GLY A 278 9.98 14.79 23.11
C GLY A 278 9.97 15.56 21.79
N LEU A 279 11.13 15.56 21.13
CA LEU A 279 11.40 16.26 19.88
C LEU A 279 10.65 15.68 18.66
N LEU A 280 10.21 14.42 18.75
CA LEU A 280 9.66 13.66 17.62
C LEU A 280 8.13 13.70 17.59
N ALA A 281 7.57 13.53 16.40
CA ALA A 281 6.13 13.44 16.18
C ALA A 281 5.57 12.12 16.75
N TRP A 282 4.28 12.10 17.07
CA TRP A 282 3.58 10.91 17.56
C TRP A 282 2.78 10.18 16.48
N SER A 283 2.54 10.84 15.35
CA SER A 283 1.75 10.32 14.24
C SER A 283 2.07 11.09 12.95
N PRO A 284 1.94 10.47 11.75
CA PRO A 284 2.03 11.20 10.48
C PRO A 284 1.00 12.32 10.36
N SER A 285 -0.13 12.25 11.09
CA SER A 285 -1.15 13.31 11.12
C SER A 285 -0.62 14.66 11.61
N GLU A 286 0.48 14.68 12.35
CA GLU A 286 1.13 15.91 12.81
C GLU A 286 1.90 16.64 11.70
N PHE A 287 2.14 15.99 10.55
CA PHE A 287 2.74 16.59 9.35
C PHE A 287 1.70 17.08 8.33
N TYR A 288 0.40 17.06 8.68
CA TYR A 288 -0.68 17.35 7.73
C TYR A 288 -0.55 18.70 7.01
N LYS A 289 -0.08 19.74 7.72
CA LYS A 289 -0.01 21.11 7.21
C LYS A 289 1.33 21.45 6.54
N ASP A 290 2.34 20.60 6.68
CA ASP A 290 3.72 20.89 6.29
C ASP A 290 4.10 20.33 4.91
N GLY A 291 3.11 19.82 4.15
CA GLY A 291 3.29 19.33 2.78
C GLY A 291 3.80 20.37 1.76
N THR A 292 3.98 21.63 2.17
CA THR A 292 4.53 22.73 1.35
C THR A 292 5.97 23.09 1.68
N HIS A 293 6.58 22.52 2.73
CA HIS A 293 7.96 22.82 3.11
C HIS A 293 8.96 22.00 2.29
N THR A 294 9.55 22.64 1.28
CA THR A 294 10.74 22.13 0.58
C THR A 294 11.99 22.35 1.44
N SER A 295 12.73 21.29 1.75
CA SER A 295 14.08 21.42 2.29
C SER A 295 14.99 21.98 1.21
N TYR A 296 15.62 23.13 1.47
CA TYR A 296 16.72 23.59 0.63
C TYR A 296 17.94 22.70 0.96
N PRO A 297 18.60 22.07 -0.01
CA PRO A 297 19.85 21.37 0.27
C PRO A 297 20.83 22.39 0.84
N LEU A 298 21.44 22.05 1.99
CA LEU A 298 22.54 22.81 2.55
C LEU A 298 23.60 22.94 1.44
N GLN A 299 23.78 24.15 0.94
CA GLN A 299 24.88 24.46 0.02
C GLN A 299 26.15 24.02 0.73
N THR A 300 26.84 23.07 0.11
CA THR A 300 28.17 22.65 0.53
C THR A 300 29.03 23.90 0.58
N ILE A 301 29.46 24.28 1.79
CA ILE A 301 30.44 25.34 1.97
C ILE A 301 31.74 24.77 1.40
N SER A 302 32.09 25.18 0.17
CA SER A 302 33.38 24.93 -0.46
C SER A 302 34.47 25.78 0.18
#